data_AF-H5Y4K4-F1
#
_entry.id   AF-H5Y4K4-F1
#
_cell.length_a   1.000
_cell.length_b   1.000
_cell.length_c   1.000
_cell.angle_alpha   90.00
_cell.angle_beta   90.00
_cell.angle_gamma   90.00
#
_symmetry.space_group_name_H-M   'P 1'
#
loop_
_entity.id
_entity.type
_entity.pdbx_description
1 polymer ?
#
loop_
_entity_poly.entity_id
_entity_poly.type
_entity_poly.pdbx_seq_one_letter_code
_entity_poly.pdbx_strand_id
1 'polypeptide(L)'
;MKSKRLLAIIIGALLLAGCGKTVPADTPQQLEEQSPSAATPESSPAAPTGEEIDYTQYLKKTWVKKNDADNNSGNAVSFSISEIKNGKISAELLVTGPAPAYPNAIARFDGIISNHTAECQFTDSRGNKGTIKLSFEARDEMKAAINLTDKSEDTKAQPPVGTFRFAPYNLKDIEGFSPIEEQSFMVDLNSWGKVKFVAGKLTEGSHIPVVFYLTNQNGDILYNFYPTLPYRVDVKAVSFEDVSKDGLKDIIIIVDDDYSGQGSAPIATVYFQKDDGTFANDLKLDQEINDSKSNKDVKAVKSYLSRKF
;
A
#
# COMPACT_ATOMS: atom_id res chain seq x y z
N MET A 1 -15.20 -45.70 15.47
CA MET A 1 -14.26 -46.64 14.84
C MET A 1 -12.84 -46.10 14.94
N LYS A 2 -11.93 -46.88 15.53
CA LYS A 2 -10.50 -46.58 15.69
C LYS A 2 -9.74 -46.95 14.41
N SER A 3 -8.72 -46.17 14.03
CA SER A 3 -7.48 -46.61 13.35
C SER A 3 -6.61 -45.37 13.07
N LYS A 4 -5.82 -44.84 14.00
CA LYS A 4 -4.38 -45.13 14.19
C LYS A 4 -3.64 -45.68 12.96
N ARG A 5 -2.77 -44.87 12.35
CA ARG A 5 -1.43 -45.30 11.92
C ARG A 5 -0.40 -44.20 12.26
N LEU A 6 0.72 -44.68 12.79
CA LEU A 6 1.89 -44.00 13.34
C LEU A 6 3.10 -44.31 12.44
N LEU A 7 4.20 -43.56 12.64
CA LEU A 7 5.60 -43.78 12.23
C LEU A 7 5.98 -43.40 10.77
N ALA A 8 7.17 -42.85 10.47
CA ALA A 8 8.42 -42.72 11.24
C ALA A 8 9.30 -41.55 10.76
N ILE A 9 10.18 -41.11 11.65
CA ILE A 9 11.27 -40.12 11.49
C ILE A 9 12.49 -40.78 10.82
N ILE A 10 13.19 -40.07 9.93
CA ILE A 10 14.63 -40.33 9.67
C ILE A 10 15.38 -38.99 9.65
N ILE A 11 16.31 -38.87 10.60
CA ILE A 11 17.36 -37.85 10.71
C ILE A 11 18.59 -38.37 9.96
N GLY A 12 19.22 -37.52 9.15
CA GLY A 12 20.52 -37.81 8.53
C GLY A 12 21.46 -36.62 8.70
N ALA A 13 22.34 -36.71 9.70
CA ALA A 13 23.49 -35.83 9.88
C ALA A 13 24.72 -36.44 9.18
N LEU A 14 25.48 -35.62 8.47
CA LEU A 14 26.79 -35.98 7.92
C LEU A 14 27.82 -35.00 8.50
N LEU A 15 28.56 -35.49 9.51
CA LEU A 15 29.85 -34.96 9.94
C LEU A 15 30.92 -35.88 9.36
N LEU A 16 31.90 -35.29 8.66
CA LEU A 16 33.19 -35.92 8.45
C LEU A 16 34.23 -35.15 9.25
N ALA A 17 34.86 -35.85 10.19
CA ALA A 17 36.02 -35.42 10.94
C ALA A 17 37.29 -35.61 10.11
N GLY A 18 38.21 -34.66 10.21
CA GLY A 18 39.61 -34.82 9.85
C GLY A 18 40.47 -34.26 10.98
N CYS A 19 41.04 -35.16 11.80
CA CYS A 19 42.03 -34.84 12.83
C CYS A 19 43.42 -34.69 12.21
N GLY A 20 44.22 -33.75 12.74
CA GLY A 20 45.65 -33.67 12.49
C GLY A 20 46.30 -32.60 13.37
N LYS A 21 46.62 -32.95 14.62
CA LYS A 21 47.49 -32.16 15.51
C LYS A 21 48.94 -32.58 15.28
N THR A 22 49.85 -31.61 15.20
CA THR A 22 51.21 -31.69 15.77
C THR A 22 51.77 -30.28 15.98
N VAL A 23 52.11 -29.97 17.23
CA VAL A 23 53.08 -28.94 17.64
C VAL A 23 54.30 -29.71 18.15
N PRO A 24 55.52 -29.18 17.97
CA PRO A 24 56.33 -28.93 19.17
C PRO A 24 56.91 -27.51 19.21
N ALA A 25 57.04 -27.03 20.43
CA ALA A 25 57.75 -25.82 20.81
C ALA A 25 59.25 -26.10 20.96
N ASP A 26 60.09 -25.09 20.70
CA ASP A 26 61.38 -24.96 21.37
C ASP A 26 61.79 -23.47 21.47
N THR A 27 62.61 -23.17 22.47
CA THR A 27 62.70 -21.92 23.27
C THR A 27 64.04 -21.16 22.98
N PRO A 28 64.50 -20.16 23.75
CA PRO A 28 64.23 -18.70 23.72
C PRO A 28 65.46 -17.79 23.40
N GLN A 29 65.25 -16.47 23.52
CA GLN A 29 66.19 -15.36 23.82
C GLN A 29 66.98 -14.70 22.68
N GLN A 30 66.71 -13.41 22.44
CA GLN A 30 67.62 -12.32 22.85
C GLN A 30 66.90 -10.96 22.83
N LEU A 31 67.06 -10.22 23.93
CA LEU A 31 66.76 -8.79 24.04
C LEU A 31 67.86 -8.00 23.34
N GLU A 32 67.49 -6.92 22.66
CA GLU A 32 68.27 -5.68 22.66
C GLU A 32 67.33 -4.48 22.54
N GLU A 33 67.53 -3.52 23.45
CA GLU A 33 66.76 -2.28 23.63
C GLU A 33 67.15 -1.21 22.61
N GLN A 34 66.18 -0.45 22.10
CA GLN A 34 66.38 0.96 21.73
C GLN A 34 65.03 1.72 21.72
N SER A 35 64.91 2.70 22.62
CA SER A 35 63.81 3.69 22.75
C SER A 35 64.01 4.88 21.78
N PRO A 36 63.13 5.92 21.77
CA PRO A 36 61.72 5.96 21.34
C PRO A 36 61.50 7.02 20.24
N SER A 37 60.43 6.96 19.42
CA SER A 37 59.99 8.15 18.68
C SER A 37 58.51 8.17 18.29
N ALA A 38 57.85 9.23 18.78
CA ALA A 38 56.64 9.90 18.29
C ALA A 38 55.39 9.06 17.92
N ALA A 39 54.47 8.92 18.89
CA ALA A 39 53.07 8.65 18.60
C ALA A 39 52.40 9.90 18.01
N THR A 40 51.95 9.79 16.77
CA THR A 40 50.98 10.70 16.15
C THR A 40 49.57 10.15 16.47
N PRO A 41 48.55 10.95 16.80
CA PRO A 41 47.25 10.41 17.19
C PRO A 41 46.62 9.67 16.02
N GLU A 42 46.24 8.41 16.24
CA GLU A 42 45.37 7.66 15.34
C GLU A 42 44.11 8.48 15.07
N SER A 43 43.85 8.74 13.79
CA SER A 43 42.56 9.21 13.33
C SER A 43 41.50 8.18 13.72
N SER A 44 40.52 8.60 14.53
CA SER A 44 39.32 7.83 14.82
C SER A 44 38.72 7.24 13.55
N PRO A 45 38.20 6.00 13.58
CA PRO A 45 37.49 5.43 12.45
C PRO A 45 36.27 6.31 12.14
N ALA A 46 36.15 6.72 10.88
CA ALA A 46 34.99 7.43 10.36
C ALA A 46 33.71 6.68 10.76
N ALA A 47 32.72 7.44 11.23
CA ALA A 47 31.39 6.93 11.51
C ALA A 47 30.87 6.15 10.29
N PRO A 48 30.12 5.05 10.48
CA PRO A 48 29.54 4.32 9.37
C PRO A 48 28.65 5.29 8.61
N THR A 49 28.98 5.49 7.33
CA THR A 49 28.14 6.19 6.35
C THR A 49 26.75 5.58 6.41
N GLY A 50 25.77 6.37 6.87
CA GLY A 50 24.39 5.92 7.05
C GLY A 50 23.85 5.33 5.76
N GLU A 51 23.13 4.20 5.87
CA GLU A 51 22.44 3.59 4.74
C GLU A 51 21.58 4.66 4.04
N GLU A 52 21.83 4.90 2.76
CA GLU A 52 21.04 5.80 1.95
C GLU A 52 19.61 5.23 1.85
N ILE A 53 18.63 5.98 2.38
CA ILE A 53 17.23 5.55 2.36
C ILE A 53 16.73 5.60 0.92
N ASP A 54 16.30 4.45 0.39
CA ASP A 54 15.53 4.40 -0.85
C ASP A 54 14.13 4.97 -0.62
N TYR A 55 13.92 6.23 -1.04
CA TYR A 55 12.64 6.91 -0.85
C TYR A 55 11.52 6.36 -1.72
N THR A 56 11.82 5.57 -2.76
CA THR A 56 10.80 5.00 -3.63
C THR A 56 9.89 4.03 -2.87
N GLN A 57 10.38 3.43 -1.78
CA GLN A 57 9.60 2.54 -0.92
C GLN A 57 8.39 3.23 -0.26
N TYR A 58 8.39 4.56 -0.14
CA TYR A 58 7.30 5.31 0.51
C TYR A 58 6.21 5.79 -0.45
N LEU A 59 6.47 5.70 -1.75
CA LEU A 59 5.58 6.21 -2.79
C LEU A 59 4.36 5.30 -2.98
N LYS A 60 3.23 5.95 -3.28
CA LYS A 60 1.99 5.31 -3.74
C LYS A 60 1.45 4.22 -2.82
N LYS A 61 1.76 4.27 -1.52
CA LYS A 61 1.18 3.43 -0.48
C LYS A 61 0.21 4.28 0.35
N THR A 62 -0.88 3.67 0.81
CA THR A 62 -1.71 4.26 1.85
C THR A 62 -1.05 4.00 3.20
N TRP A 63 -0.56 5.03 3.86
CA TRP A 63 0.05 4.95 5.19
C TRP A 63 -1.03 5.15 6.25
N VAL A 64 -1.20 4.17 7.14
CA VAL A 64 -2.16 4.21 8.26
C VAL A 64 -1.44 4.14 9.59
N LYS A 65 -2.04 4.74 10.62
CA LYS A 65 -1.49 4.73 11.97
C LYS A 65 -1.43 3.29 12.51
N LYS A 66 -0.25 2.87 13.01
CA LYS A 66 -0.05 1.56 13.66
C LYS A 66 -0.88 1.48 14.95
N ASN A 67 -1.44 0.29 15.22
CA ASN A 67 -2.23 -0.07 16.41
C ASN A 67 -3.60 0.62 16.56
N ASP A 68 -4.11 1.24 15.49
CA ASP A 68 -5.47 1.81 15.43
C ASP A 68 -6.44 0.95 14.58
N ALA A 69 -6.03 -0.25 14.18
CA ALA A 69 -6.80 -1.12 13.27
C ALA A 69 -8.21 -1.49 13.78
N ASP A 70 -8.47 -1.39 15.09
CA ASP A 70 -9.75 -1.77 15.71
C ASP A 70 -10.49 -0.65 16.47
N ASN A 71 -9.98 0.58 16.51
CA ASN A 71 -10.60 1.61 17.35
C ASN A 71 -11.44 2.57 16.54
N ASN A 72 -12.74 2.30 16.56
CA ASN A 72 -13.89 3.17 16.27
C ASN A 72 -13.88 4.53 17.04
N SER A 73 -12.75 4.92 17.62
CA SER A 73 -12.48 6.22 18.22
C SER A 73 -12.09 7.19 17.10
N GLY A 74 -13.03 8.04 16.71
CA GLY A 74 -13.01 8.88 15.52
C GLY A 74 -11.70 9.61 15.15
N ASN A 75 -11.67 10.06 13.89
CA ASN A 75 -10.59 10.80 13.23
C ASN A 75 -9.38 9.91 12.89
N ALA A 76 -9.65 8.75 12.28
CA ALA A 76 -8.63 7.88 11.71
C ALA A 76 -7.80 8.68 10.69
N VAL A 77 -6.47 8.62 10.81
CA VAL A 77 -5.54 9.37 9.98
C VAL A 77 -4.79 8.46 9.03
N SER A 78 -4.76 8.85 7.77
CA SER A 78 -3.94 8.22 6.74
C SER A 78 -3.33 9.26 5.82
N PHE A 79 -2.27 8.90 5.10
CA PHE A 79 -1.74 9.74 4.05
C PHE A 79 -1.14 8.90 2.93
N SER A 80 -0.97 9.49 1.76
CA SER A 80 -0.25 8.90 0.64
C SER A 80 0.77 9.90 0.10
N ILE A 81 1.92 9.38 -0.35
CA ILE A 81 2.96 10.18 -0.98
C ILE A 81 2.91 9.90 -2.48
N SER A 82 2.54 10.91 -3.27
CA SER A 82 2.38 10.77 -4.71
C SER A 82 3.70 10.93 -5.45
N GLU A 83 4.56 11.84 -5.00
CA GLU A 83 5.84 12.13 -5.64
C GLU A 83 6.94 12.44 -4.61
N ILE A 84 8.14 11.92 -4.87
CA ILE A 84 9.39 12.40 -4.27
C ILE A 84 10.37 12.63 -5.41
N LYS A 85 10.73 13.90 -5.65
CA LYS A 85 11.59 14.29 -6.77
C LYS A 85 12.49 15.45 -6.38
N ASN A 86 13.80 15.31 -6.63
CA ASN A 86 14.80 16.32 -6.30
C ASN A 86 14.74 16.78 -4.82
N GLY A 87 14.51 15.83 -3.91
CA GLY A 87 14.37 16.11 -2.47
C GLY A 87 13.08 16.84 -2.08
N LYS A 88 12.13 17.05 -3.00
CA LYS A 88 10.80 17.57 -2.69
C LYS A 88 9.81 16.43 -2.59
N ILE A 89 8.83 16.59 -1.71
CA ILE A 89 7.73 15.65 -1.51
C ILE A 89 6.40 16.34 -1.82
N SER A 90 5.49 15.60 -2.46
CA SER A 90 4.07 15.94 -2.61
C SER A 90 3.23 14.79 -2.06
N ALA A 91 2.24 15.12 -1.23
CA ALA A 91 1.45 14.13 -0.51
C ALA A 91 0.04 14.65 -0.17
N GLU A 92 -0.83 13.71 0.20
CA GLU A 92 -2.21 13.99 0.62
C GLU A 92 -2.49 13.32 1.97
N LEU A 93 -3.01 14.10 2.91
CA LEU A 93 -3.50 13.69 4.22
C LEU A 93 -5.02 13.50 4.13
N LEU A 94 -5.51 12.38 4.66
CA LEU A 94 -6.92 12.09 4.87
C LEU A 94 -7.18 11.83 6.35
N VAL A 95 -8.16 12.55 6.90
CA VAL A 95 -8.71 12.30 8.23
C VAL A 95 -10.17 11.90 8.09
N THR A 96 -10.51 10.72 8.59
CA THR A 96 -11.87 10.17 8.56
C THR A 96 -12.47 10.21 9.95
N GLY A 97 -13.50 11.02 10.10
CA GLY A 97 -14.28 11.16 11.32
C GLY A 97 -15.10 9.92 11.67
N PRO A 98 -15.76 9.92 12.84
CA PRO A 98 -16.47 8.76 13.34
C PRO A 98 -17.73 8.41 12.52
N ALA A 99 -18.14 7.16 12.65
CA ALA A 99 -19.44 6.66 12.20
C ALA A 99 -20.61 7.47 12.80
N PRO A 100 -21.80 7.47 12.17
CA PRO A 100 -22.15 6.80 10.91
C PRO A 100 -21.89 7.67 9.68
N ALA A 101 -21.59 8.96 9.86
CA ALA A 101 -21.46 9.91 8.76
C ALA A 101 -20.09 9.88 8.08
N TYR A 102 -19.06 9.33 8.75
CA TYR A 102 -17.67 9.26 8.27
C TYR A 102 -17.20 10.54 7.56
N PRO A 103 -17.33 11.72 8.21
CA PRO A 103 -16.96 12.98 7.61
C PRO A 103 -15.45 12.98 7.32
N ASN A 104 -15.04 13.41 6.13
CA ASN A 104 -13.63 13.45 5.76
C ASN A 104 -13.07 14.87 5.75
N ALA A 105 -11.80 15.02 6.11
CA ALA A 105 -10.99 16.19 5.84
C ALA A 105 -9.78 15.77 5.02
N ILE A 106 -9.53 16.49 3.92
CA ILE A 106 -8.44 16.20 2.98
C ILE A 106 -7.52 17.41 2.93
N ALA A 107 -6.21 17.19 3.01
CA ALA A 107 -5.22 18.25 2.85
C ALA A 107 -4.09 17.78 1.94
N ARG A 108 -3.76 18.59 0.93
CA ARG A 108 -2.50 18.41 0.20
C ARG A 108 -1.39 19.13 0.92
N PHE A 109 -0.21 18.54 0.91
CA PHE A 109 0.97 19.15 1.50
C PHE A 109 2.22 18.82 0.70
N ASP A 110 3.12 19.81 0.66
CA ASP A 110 4.40 19.71 0.00
C ASP A 110 5.51 20.06 0.99
N GLY A 111 6.69 19.50 0.79
CA GLY A 111 7.82 19.71 1.68
C GLY A 111 9.17 19.45 1.03
N ILE A 112 10.23 19.70 1.80
CA ILE A 112 11.60 19.40 1.41
C ILE A 112 12.16 18.37 2.38
N ILE A 113 12.72 17.30 1.83
CA ILE A 113 13.41 16.26 2.57
C ILE A 113 14.78 16.79 2.98
N SER A 114 15.04 16.81 4.27
CA SER A 114 16.34 17.11 4.86
C SER A 114 16.58 16.19 6.05
N ASN A 115 17.74 15.54 6.08
CA ASN A 115 18.15 14.61 7.14
C ASN A 115 17.06 13.55 7.45
N HIS A 116 16.57 12.88 6.41
CA HIS A 116 15.50 11.87 6.49
C HIS A 116 14.19 12.35 7.12
N THR A 117 13.93 13.65 7.10
CA THR A 117 12.66 14.23 7.55
C THR A 117 12.12 15.20 6.51
N ALA A 118 10.80 15.33 6.43
CA ALA A 118 10.13 16.36 5.64
C ALA A 118 9.10 17.07 6.50
N GLU A 119 9.28 18.38 6.69
CA GLU A 119 8.31 19.21 7.39
C GLU A 119 7.46 19.97 6.38
N CYS A 120 6.15 19.79 6.46
CA CYS A 120 5.19 20.27 5.49
C CYS A 120 4.09 21.04 6.21
N GLN A 121 3.63 22.13 5.62
CA GLN A 121 2.41 22.82 6.07
C GLN A 121 1.21 22.25 5.34
N PHE A 122 0.07 22.22 5.99
CA PHE A 122 -1.19 21.80 5.37
C PHE A 122 -2.34 22.71 5.77
N THR A 123 -3.33 22.82 4.88
CA THR A 123 -4.67 23.34 5.17
C THR A 123 -5.67 22.33 4.64
N ASP A 124 -6.52 21.82 5.50
CA ASP A 124 -7.50 20.81 5.10
C ASP A 124 -8.80 21.43 4.56
N SER A 125 -9.61 20.59 3.91
CA SER A 125 -10.90 20.97 3.34
C SER A 125 -11.95 21.44 4.34
N ARG A 126 -11.68 21.32 5.66
CA ARG A 126 -12.54 21.82 6.75
C ARG A 126 -11.99 23.08 7.39
N GLY A 127 -10.83 23.56 6.97
CA GLY A 127 -10.20 24.78 7.47
C GLY A 127 -9.24 24.59 8.65
N ASN A 128 -8.89 23.36 9.04
CA ASN A 128 -7.78 23.17 9.97
C ASN A 128 -6.46 23.48 9.26
N LYS A 129 -5.53 24.12 9.97
CA LYS A 129 -4.18 24.39 9.48
C LYS A 129 -3.15 23.86 10.45
N GLY A 130 -2.02 23.45 9.92
CA GLY A 130 -1.01 22.84 10.75
C GLY A 130 0.27 22.48 10.02
N THR A 131 1.09 21.72 10.74
CA THR A 131 2.29 21.10 10.19
C THR A 131 2.21 19.59 10.34
N ILE A 132 2.73 18.88 9.34
CA ILE A 132 3.04 17.46 9.39
C ILE A 132 4.54 17.30 9.14
N LYS A 133 5.23 16.72 10.11
CA LYS A 133 6.64 16.35 9.97
C LYS A 133 6.75 14.84 9.82
N LEU A 134 7.10 14.41 8.62
CA LEU A 134 7.39 13.02 8.30
C LEU A 134 8.85 12.70 8.66
N SER A 135 9.07 11.57 9.32
CA SER A 135 10.39 10.99 9.55
C SER A 135 10.41 9.61 8.90
N PHE A 136 11.27 9.46 7.90
CA PHE A 136 11.42 8.25 7.12
C PHE A 136 12.28 7.25 7.90
N GLU A 137 11.74 6.07 8.21
CA GLU A 137 12.45 5.02 8.94
C GLU A 137 12.63 3.78 8.03
N ALA A 138 13.64 2.96 8.32
CA ALA A 138 13.87 1.72 7.56
C ALA A 138 12.68 0.75 7.67
N ARG A 139 12.54 -0.14 6.68
CA ARG A 139 11.59 -1.27 6.66
C ARG A 139 10.11 -0.86 6.62
N ASP A 140 9.76 0.06 5.73
CA ASP A 140 8.37 0.51 5.56
C ASP A 140 7.73 1.02 6.87
N GLU A 141 8.51 1.71 7.69
CA GLU A 141 8.01 2.45 8.84
C GLU A 141 8.17 3.95 8.64
N MET A 142 7.21 4.71 9.13
CA MET A 142 7.28 6.16 9.13
C MET A 142 6.75 6.70 10.45
N LYS A 143 7.31 7.80 10.93
CA LYS A 143 6.67 8.61 11.97
C LYS A 143 6.12 9.88 11.35
N ALA A 144 4.95 10.31 11.82
CA ALA A 144 4.46 11.65 11.52
C ALA A 144 4.15 12.39 12.82
N ALA A 145 4.72 13.58 12.97
CA ALA A 145 4.34 14.53 14.00
C ALA A 145 3.38 15.56 13.39
N ILE A 146 2.15 15.57 13.88
CA ILE A 146 1.07 16.45 13.41
C ILE A 146 0.81 17.50 14.49
N ASN A 147 0.84 18.77 14.09
CA ASN A 147 0.47 19.90 14.93
C ASN A 147 -0.58 20.75 14.24
N LEU A 148 -1.48 21.36 15.01
CA LEU A 148 -2.46 22.31 14.49
C LEU A 148 -2.10 23.71 14.96
N THR A 149 -2.00 24.64 14.01
CA THR A 149 -1.83 26.08 14.27
C THR A 149 -3.17 26.78 14.36
N ASP A 150 -4.13 26.39 13.50
CA ASP A 150 -5.51 26.85 13.52
C ASP A 150 -6.44 25.63 13.52
N LYS A 151 -7.48 25.66 14.36
CA LYS A 151 -8.51 24.61 14.41
C LYS A 151 -9.79 25.12 13.78
N SER A 152 -10.41 24.30 12.95
CA SER A 152 -11.76 24.55 12.43
C SER A 152 -12.78 24.49 13.57
N GLU A 153 -13.86 25.26 13.43
CA GLU A 153 -15.05 25.11 14.27
C GLU A 153 -15.73 23.74 14.05
N ASP A 154 -15.60 23.17 12.84
CA ASP A 154 -16.07 21.83 12.53
C ASP A 154 -15.04 20.76 12.93
N THR A 155 -15.24 20.18 14.11
CA THR A 155 -14.31 19.22 14.73
C THR A 155 -14.48 17.78 14.26
N LYS A 156 -15.47 17.50 13.39
CA LYS A 156 -15.91 16.13 13.06
C LYS A 156 -14.86 15.25 12.40
N ALA A 157 -13.86 15.85 11.75
CA ALA A 157 -12.73 15.16 11.11
C ALA A 157 -11.42 15.91 11.37
N GLN A 158 -11.26 16.43 12.58
CA GLN A 158 -10.09 17.21 12.96
C GLN A 158 -8.85 16.30 13.04
N PRO A 159 -7.72 16.68 12.42
CA PRO A 159 -6.47 15.93 12.53
C PRO A 159 -6.03 15.70 13.98
N PRO A 160 -5.54 14.50 14.34
CA PRO A 160 -5.00 14.25 15.66
C PRO A 160 -3.68 15.00 15.86
N VAL A 161 -3.48 15.62 17.02
CA VAL A 161 -2.21 16.27 17.38
C VAL A 161 -1.34 15.29 18.15
N GLY A 162 -0.07 15.17 17.76
CA GLY A 162 0.89 14.27 18.39
C GLY A 162 1.86 13.65 17.41
N THR A 163 2.66 12.70 17.89
CA THR A 163 3.57 11.91 17.06
C THR A 163 3.10 10.47 17.01
N PHE A 164 2.90 9.95 15.80
CA PHE A 164 2.36 8.61 15.58
C PHE A 164 3.27 7.81 14.65
N ARG A 165 3.24 6.49 14.79
CA ARG A 165 3.88 5.55 13.86
C ARG A 165 2.89 5.15 12.79
N PHE A 166 3.36 5.03 11.57
CA PHE A 166 2.61 4.63 10.40
C PHE A 166 3.26 3.43 9.72
N ALA A 167 2.43 2.61 9.10
CA ALA A 167 2.83 1.52 8.23
C ALA A 167 1.92 1.51 6.99
N PRO A 168 2.34 0.86 5.89
CA PRO A 168 1.48 0.64 4.75
C PRO A 168 0.23 -0.14 5.18
N TYR A 169 -0.94 0.33 4.76
CA TYR A 169 -2.18 -0.39 4.95
C TYR A 169 -2.14 -1.66 4.11
N ASN A 170 -2.38 -2.81 4.74
CA ASN A 170 -2.22 -4.09 4.08
C ASN A 170 -3.57 -4.82 4.01
N LEU A 171 -3.77 -5.65 2.99
CA LEU A 171 -4.99 -6.46 2.86
C LEU A 171 -5.28 -7.32 4.09
N LYS A 172 -4.26 -7.77 4.81
CA LYS A 172 -4.41 -8.58 6.04
C LYS A 172 -5.01 -7.78 7.21
N ASP A 173 -4.96 -6.46 7.14
CA ASP A 173 -5.48 -5.55 8.17
C ASP A 173 -6.96 -5.19 7.89
N ILE A 174 -7.55 -5.70 6.80
CA ILE A 174 -8.96 -5.51 6.48
C ILE A 174 -9.77 -6.64 7.10
N GLU A 175 -10.57 -6.31 8.12
CA GLU A 175 -11.49 -7.25 8.76
C GLU A 175 -12.48 -7.83 7.73
N GLY A 176 -12.73 -9.14 7.80
CA GLY A 176 -13.60 -9.84 6.87
C GLY A 176 -13.15 -9.88 5.40
N PHE A 177 -11.93 -9.46 5.05
CA PHE A 177 -11.49 -9.52 3.66
C PHE A 177 -11.24 -10.96 3.19
N SER A 178 -11.87 -11.33 2.08
CA SER A 178 -11.71 -12.62 1.42
C SER A 178 -11.34 -12.41 -0.06
N PRO A 179 -10.14 -12.81 -0.51
CA PRO A 179 -9.72 -12.61 -1.89
C PRO A 179 -10.47 -13.55 -2.86
N ILE A 180 -10.73 -13.06 -4.06
CA ILE A 180 -11.19 -13.84 -5.22
C ILE A 180 -9.96 -14.08 -6.10
N GLU A 181 -9.21 -15.15 -5.82
CA GLU A 181 -7.89 -15.37 -6.43
C GLU A 181 -7.98 -15.59 -7.95
N GLU A 182 -9.04 -16.21 -8.43
CA GLU A 182 -9.32 -16.40 -9.86
C GLU A 182 -9.61 -15.09 -10.62
N GLN A 183 -9.87 -13.99 -9.91
CA GLN A 183 -10.05 -12.64 -10.45
C GLN A 183 -8.98 -11.66 -9.96
N SER A 184 -7.85 -12.18 -9.47
CA SER A 184 -6.73 -11.39 -8.97
C SER A 184 -5.47 -11.69 -9.77
N PHE A 185 -4.85 -10.65 -10.35
CA PHE A 185 -3.84 -10.82 -11.39
C PHE A 185 -2.62 -9.92 -11.17
N MET A 186 -1.43 -10.46 -11.44
CA MET A 186 -0.26 -9.61 -11.67
C MET A 186 -0.41 -8.94 -13.03
N VAL A 187 -0.33 -7.62 -13.05
CA VAL A 187 -0.55 -6.81 -14.26
C VAL A 187 0.46 -5.66 -14.31
N ASP A 188 0.91 -5.32 -15.51
CA ASP A 188 1.65 -4.08 -15.77
C ASP A 188 0.67 -2.98 -16.19
N LEU A 189 0.46 -2.00 -15.32
CA LEU A 189 -0.51 -0.90 -15.48
C LEU A 189 0.21 0.43 -15.67
N ASN A 190 1.05 0.54 -16.71
CA ASN A 190 1.65 1.80 -17.19
C ASN A 190 2.18 2.70 -16.05
N SER A 191 1.40 3.68 -15.59
CA SER A 191 1.75 4.61 -14.49
C SER A 191 2.08 3.90 -13.17
N TRP A 192 1.64 2.66 -12.98
CA TRP A 192 1.92 1.82 -11.83
C TRP A 192 3.04 0.81 -12.03
N GLY A 193 3.43 0.53 -13.28
CA GLY A 193 4.27 -0.62 -13.60
C GLY A 193 3.63 -1.93 -13.14
N LYS A 194 4.45 -2.87 -12.67
CA LYS A 194 4.00 -4.21 -12.26
C LYS A 194 3.40 -4.21 -10.84
N VAL A 195 2.09 -4.40 -10.76
CA VAL A 195 1.30 -4.48 -9.50
C VAL A 195 0.40 -5.72 -9.51
N LYS A 196 -0.18 -6.09 -8.36
CA LYS A 196 -1.27 -7.08 -8.29
C LYS A 196 -2.59 -6.31 -8.26
N PHE A 197 -3.46 -6.56 -9.24
CA PHE A 197 -4.88 -6.24 -9.10
C PHE A 197 -5.51 -7.33 -8.22
N VAL A 198 -6.23 -6.94 -7.18
CA VAL A 198 -6.87 -7.85 -6.24
C VAL A 198 -8.36 -7.58 -6.21
N ALA A 199 -9.16 -8.59 -6.55
CA ALA A 199 -10.59 -8.63 -6.28
C ALA A 199 -10.83 -9.39 -4.98
N GLY A 200 -11.83 -8.98 -4.21
CA GLY A 200 -12.23 -9.66 -2.98
C GLY A 200 -13.64 -9.32 -2.55
N LYS A 201 -14.07 -9.91 -1.43
CA LYS A 201 -15.31 -9.60 -0.73
C LYS A 201 -15.01 -9.18 0.70
N LEU A 202 -15.82 -8.27 1.25
CA LEU A 202 -15.86 -8.04 2.69
C LEU A 202 -16.99 -8.89 3.26
N THR A 203 -16.65 -9.93 4.00
CA THR A 203 -17.61 -10.93 4.50
C THR A 203 -18.14 -10.63 5.89
N GLU A 204 -17.64 -9.57 6.52
CA GLU A 204 -18.11 -9.12 7.81
C GLU A 204 -19.21 -8.06 7.67
N GLY A 205 -20.30 -8.27 8.42
CA GLY A 205 -21.51 -7.44 8.36
C GLY A 205 -22.66 -8.09 7.61
N SER A 206 -23.76 -7.34 7.46
CA SER A 206 -24.99 -7.79 6.78
C SER A 206 -24.94 -7.65 5.25
N HIS A 207 -23.90 -6.99 4.74
CA HIS A 207 -23.66 -6.73 3.33
C HIS A 207 -22.33 -7.35 2.93
N ILE A 208 -22.26 -7.99 1.76
CA ILE A 208 -21.06 -8.68 1.28
C ILE A 208 -20.57 -8.00 -0.01
N PRO A 209 -20.11 -6.74 0.05
CA PRO A 209 -19.67 -6.03 -1.14
C PRO A 209 -18.43 -6.67 -1.75
N VAL A 210 -18.30 -6.57 -3.07
CA VAL A 210 -17.02 -6.77 -3.75
C VAL A 210 -16.15 -5.53 -3.60
N VAL A 211 -14.84 -5.74 -3.48
CA VAL A 211 -13.83 -4.69 -3.35
C VAL A 211 -12.68 -4.97 -4.30
N PHE A 212 -12.04 -3.91 -4.78
CA PHE A 212 -10.90 -4.00 -5.68
C PHE A 212 -9.75 -3.12 -5.18
N TYR A 213 -8.54 -3.64 -5.30
CA TYR A 213 -7.32 -2.96 -4.89
C TYR A 213 -6.20 -3.13 -5.92
N LEU A 214 -5.28 -2.17 -5.97
CA LEU A 214 -3.92 -2.42 -6.45
C LEU A 214 -3.03 -2.66 -5.24
N THR A 215 -2.19 -3.69 -5.29
CA THR A 215 -1.23 -3.99 -4.23
C THR A 215 0.18 -4.24 -4.76
N ASN A 216 1.17 -4.09 -3.88
CA ASN A 216 2.49 -4.65 -4.11
C ASN A 216 2.50 -6.16 -3.81
N GLN A 217 3.68 -6.79 -3.90
CA GLN A 217 3.86 -8.23 -3.65
C GLN A 217 3.61 -8.64 -2.19
N ASN A 218 3.72 -7.72 -1.24
CA ASN A 218 3.50 -7.96 0.19
C ASN A 218 2.03 -7.80 0.60
N GLY A 219 1.15 -7.39 -0.33
CA GLY A 219 -0.25 -7.08 -0.06
C GLY A 219 -0.48 -5.67 0.49
N ASP A 220 0.53 -4.79 0.43
CA ASP A 220 0.34 -3.38 0.80
C ASP A 220 -0.51 -2.71 -0.28
N ILE A 221 -1.53 -1.99 0.16
CA ILE A 221 -2.52 -1.35 -0.69
C ILE A 221 -1.93 -0.07 -1.25
N LEU A 222 -1.93 -0.02 -2.58
CA LEU A 222 -1.44 1.09 -3.38
C LEU A 222 -2.58 1.95 -3.92
N TYR A 223 -3.74 1.33 -4.17
CA TYR A 223 -4.93 2.01 -4.66
C TYR A 223 -6.19 1.26 -4.22
N ASN A 224 -7.25 1.99 -3.87
CA ASN A 224 -8.58 1.46 -3.58
C ASN A 224 -9.58 2.06 -4.59
N PHE A 225 -10.31 1.20 -5.30
CA PHE A 225 -11.20 1.63 -6.37
C PHE A 225 -12.57 2.13 -5.90
N TYR A 226 -12.95 1.87 -4.65
CA TYR A 226 -14.27 2.22 -4.07
C TYR A 226 -15.43 1.96 -5.05
N PRO A 227 -15.65 0.71 -5.47
CA PRO A 227 -16.60 0.41 -6.54
C PRO A 227 -18.02 0.80 -6.17
N THR A 228 -18.73 1.39 -7.14
CA THR A 228 -20.16 1.72 -7.03
C THR A 228 -20.97 0.57 -7.64
N LEU A 229 -20.97 -0.57 -6.95
CA LEU A 229 -21.66 -1.81 -7.38
C LEU A 229 -22.68 -2.26 -6.33
N PRO A 230 -23.69 -3.07 -6.70
CA PRO A 230 -24.60 -3.65 -5.74
C PRO A 230 -23.88 -4.54 -4.70
N TYR A 231 -24.48 -4.68 -3.52
CA TYR A 231 -23.87 -5.39 -2.38
C TYR A 231 -23.83 -6.91 -2.49
N ARG A 232 -24.47 -7.52 -3.50
CA ARG A 232 -24.56 -8.98 -3.66
C ARG A 232 -24.27 -9.37 -5.09
N VAL A 233 -23.03 -9.10 -5.49
CA VAL A 233 -22.53 -9.44 -6.81
C VAL A 233 -21.33 -10.36 -6.71
N ASP A 234 -21.09 -11.08 -7.79
CA ASP A 234 -19.93 -11.95 -7.97
C ASP A 234 -19.11 -11.49 -9.17
N VAL A 235 -17.78 -11.49 -9.04
CA VAL A 235 -16.89 -10.99 -10.09
C VAL A 235 -16.81 -12.03 -11.20
N LYS A 236 -17.38 -11.68 -12.36
CA LYS A 236 -17.45 -12.55 -13.54
C LYS A 236 -16.20 -12.47 -14.40
N ALA A 237 -15.72 -11.25 -14.65
CA ALA A 237 -14.56 -11.03 -15.50
C ALA A 237 -13.86 -9.72 -15.16
N VAL A 238 -12.53 -9.72 -15.27
CA VAL A 238 -11.68 -8.53 -15.24
C VAL A 238 -10.80 -8.52 -16.48
N SER A 239 -10.62 -7.35 -17.10
CA SER A 239 -9.74 -7.18 -18.26
C SER A 239 -8.96 -5.88 -18.15
N PHE A 240 -7.72 -5.90 -18.66
CA PHE A 240 -6.79 -4.77 -18.62
C PHE A 240 -6.36 -4.40 -20.04
N GLU A 241 -6.95 -3.34 -20.60
CA GLU A 241 -6.72 -2.93 -21.99
C GLU A 241 -6.85 -1.42 -22.14
N ASP A 242 -6.07 -0.83 -23.05
CA ASP A 242 -6.19 0.57 -23.44
C ASP A 242 -7.42 0.74 -24.37
N VAL A 243 -8.57 1.05 -23.77
CA VAL A 243 -9.84 1.22 -24.49
C VAL A 243 -10.17 2.69 -24.75
N SER A 244 -9.57 3.60 -23.99
CA SER A 244 -9.57 5.05 -24.25
C SER A 244 -8.64 5.47 -25.40
N LYS A 245 -7.66 4.64 -25.77
CA LYS A 245 -6.59 4.89 -26.76
C LYS A 245 -5.64 6.01 -26.34
N ASP A 246 -5.42 6.19 -25.05
CA ASP A 246 -4.47 7.18 -24.50
C ASP A 246 -3.08 6.59 -24.23
N GLY A 247 -2.90 5.28 -24.48
CA GLY A 247 -1.64 4.57 -24.22
C GLY A 247 -1.55 3.99 -22.80
N LEU A 248 -2.54 4.21 -21.95
CA LEU A 248 -2.64 3.65 -20.60
C LEU A 248 -3.69 2.53 -20.58
N LYS A 249 -3.40 1.43 -19.87
CA LYS A 249 -4.39 0.36 -19.69
C LYS A 249 -5.49 0.81 -18.73
N ASP A 250 -6.72 0.67 -19.19
CA ASP A 250 -7.93 0.78 -18.40
C ASP A 250 -8.33 -0.59 -17.84
N ILE A 251 -9.28 -0.59 -16.91
CA ILE A 251 -9.79 -1.80 -16.28
C ILE A 251 -11.28 -1.93 -16.58
N ILE A 252 -11.66 -3.04 -17.22
CA ILE A 252 -13.06 -3.44 -17.38
C ILE A 252 -13.36 -4.50 -16.33
N ILE A 253 -14.39 -4.27 -15.52
CA ILE A 253 -14.88 -5.23 -14.54
C ILE A 253 -16.33 -5.56 -14.89
N ILE A 254 -16.65 -6.86 -14.92
CA ILE A 254 -18.02 -7.36 -15.08
C ILE A 254 -18.36 -8.20 -13.86
N VAL A 255 -19.50 -7.92 -13.26
CA VAL A 255 -20.06 -8.70 -12.15
C VAL A 255 -21.40 -9.31 -12.53
N ASP A 256 -21.72 -10.47 -11.97
CA ASP A 256 -23.05 -11.06 -12.02
C ASP A 256 -23.83 -10.62 -10.77
N ASP A 257 -25.03 -10.09 -10.96
CA ASP A 257 -25.92 -9.70 -9.85
C ASP A 257 -26.71 -10.93 -9.40
N ASP A 258 -26.42 -11.51 -8.24
CA ASP A 258 -27.03 -12.78 -7.83
C ASP A 258 -28.40 -12.59 -7.13
N TYR A 259 -29.07 -11.45 -7.35
CA TYR A 259 -30.39 -11.19 -6.76
C TYR A 259 -31.49 -12.08 -7.39
N SER A 260 -31.96 -13.06 -6.61
CA SER A 260 -32.94 -14.05 -7.05
C SER A 260 -34.28 -13.44 -7.44
N GLY A 261 -34.73 -13.69 -8.68
CA GLY A 261 -36.08 -13.37 -9.17
C GLY A 261 -36.16 -12.32 -10.29
N GLN A 262 -35.09 -11.57 -10.53
CA GLN A 262 -34.87 -10.87 -11.79
C GLN A 262 -33.79 -11.66 -12.54
N GLY A 263 -34.04 -12.06 -13.79
CA GLY A 263 -32.97 -12.62 -14.62
C GLY A 263 -31.86 -11.58 -14.70
N SER A 264 -30.82 -11.77 -13.91
CA SER A 264 -29.89 -10.71 -13.59
C SER A 264 -28.92 -10.53 -14.74
N ALA A 265 -29.04 -9.37 -15.39
CA ALA A 265 -28.07 -8.97 -16.37
C ALA A 265 -26.75 -8.69 -15.65
N PRO A 266 -25.59 -9.09 -16.21
CA PRO A 266 -24.30 -8.69 -15.68
C PRO A 266 -24.21 -7.17 -15.58
N ILE A 267 -23.38 -6.63 -14.71
CA ILE A 267 -23.11 -5.20 -14.60
C ILE A 267 -21.65 -4.98 -14.98
N ALA A 268 -21.40 -4.12 -15.96
CA ALA A 268 -20.07 -3.68 -16.35
C ALA A 268 -19.75 -2.31 -15.73
N THR A 269 -18.53 -2.15 -15.27
CA THR A 269 -17.95 -0.86 -14.86
C THR A 269 -16.54 -0.73 -15.43
N VAL A 270 -16.17 0.50 -15.83
CA VAL A 270 -14.88 0.79 -16.49
C VAL A 270 -14.12 1.86 -15.73
N TYR A 271 -12.85 1.58 -15.46
CA TYR A 271 -11.92 2.48 -14.79
C TYR A 271 -10.83 2.91 -15.77
N PHE A 272 -10.85 4.18 -16.15
CA PHE A 272 -9.88 4.78 -17.05
C PHE A 272 -8.66 5.26 -16.29
N GLN A 273 -7.47 4.78 -16.66
CA GLN A 273 -6.25 5.20 -15.98
C GLN A 273 -5.85 6.62 -16.41
N LYS A 274 -5.28 7.39 -15.49
CA LYS A 274 -4.70 8.71 -15.77
C LYS A 274 -3.18 8.70 -15.63
N ASP A 275 -2.54 9.72 -16.20
CA ASP A 275 -1.09 9.90 -16.14
C ASP A 275 -0.54 9.96 -14.70
N ASP A 276 -1.32 10.48 -13.75
CA ASP A 276 -0.95 10.54 -12.33
C ASP A 276 -1.15 9.20 -11.58
N GLY A 277 -1.61 8.16 -12.29
CA GLY A 277 -1.91 6.84 -11.74
C GLY A 277 -3.29 6.73 -11.10
N THR A 278 -4.08 7.81 -11.01
CA THR A 278 -5.47 7.70 -10.55
C THR A 278 -6.35 7.03 -11.60
N PHE A 279 -7.52 6.55 -11.19
CA PHE A 279 -8.53 5.99 -12.09
C PHE A 279 -9.80 6.83 -12.08
N ALA A 280 -10.27 7.22 -13.25
CA ALA A 280 -11.60 7.82 -13.43
C ALA A 280 -12.63 6.73 -13.72
N ASN A 281 -13.80 6.85 -13.11
CA ASN A 281 -14.97 6.03 -13.44
C ASN A 281 -16.12 6.95 -13.85
N ASP A 282 -16.60 6.80 -15.08
CA ASP A 282 -17.74 7.53 -15.61
C ASP A 282 -19.01 6.69 -15.42
N LEU A 283 -19.71 6.93 -14.32
CA LEU A 283 -20.94 6.22 -13.97
C LEU A 283 -22.04 6.34 -15.02
N LYS A 284 -22.05 7.43 -15.81
CA LYS A 284 -23.01 7.58 -16.91
C LYS A 284 -22.64 6.65 -18.06
N LEU A 285 -21.36 6.56 -18.40
CA LEU A 285 -20.90 5.62 -19.42
C LEU A 285 -21.15 4.17 -19.00
N ASP A 286 -20.90 3.83 -17.73
CA ASP A 286 -21.25 2.51 -17.18
C ASP A 286 -22.73 2.22 -17.37
N GLN A 287 -23.61 3.17 -17.03
CA GLN A 287 -25.06 3.04 -17.26
C GLN A 287 -25.39 2.82 -18.75
N GLU A 288 -24.79 3.57 -19.67
CA GLU A 288 -25.02 3.43 -21.12
C GLU A 288 -24.57 2.04 -21.65
N ILE A 289 -23.46 1.50 -21.15
CA ILE A 289 -22.97 0.16 -21.48
C ILE A 289 -24.00 -0.89 -20.99
N ASN A 290 -24.47 -0.72 -19.76
CA ASN A 290 -25.39 -1.66 -19.12
C ASN A 290 -26.79 -1.65 -19.76
N ASP A 291 -27.36 -0.48 -20.02
CA ASP A 291 -28.68 -0.31 -20.66
C ASP A 291 -28.71 -0.84 -22.09
N SER A 292 -27.60 -0.69 -22.81
CA SER A 292 -27.46 -1.24 -24.17
C SER A 292 -27.21 -2.76 -24.20
N LYS A 293 -27.12 -3.41 -23.04
CA LYS A 293 -26.79 -4.84 -22.88
C LYS A 293 -25.44 -5.23 -23.48
N SER A 294 -24.51 -4.26 -23.53
CA SER A 294 -23.14 -4.48 -24.01
C SER A 294 -22.20 -5.02 -22.91
N ASN A 295 -22.77 -5.42 -21.78
CA ASN A 295 -22.12 -5.88 -20.55
C ASN A 295 -22.02 -7.41 -20.40
N LYS A 296 -22.45 -8.17 -21.40
CA LYS A 296 -22.48 -9.65 -21.34
C LYS A 296 -21.10 -10.31 -21.23
N ASP A 297 -20.09 -9.68 -21.81
CA ASP A 297 -18.70 -10.14 -21.86
C ASP A 297 -17.76 -8.96 -22.19
N VAL A 298 -16.46 -9.13 -21.93
CA VAL A 298 -15.44 -8.10 -22.16
C VAL A 298 -15.41 -7.64 -23.62
N LYS A 299 -15.61 -8.55 -24.58
CA LYS A 299 -15.58 -8.23 -26.02
C LYS A 299 -16.74 -7.29 -26.39
N ALA A 300 -17.92 -7.49 -25.81
CA ALA A 300 -19.07 -6.63 -26.00
C ALA A 300 -18.83 -5.22 -25.44
N VAL A 301 -18.26 -5.12 -24.24
CA VAL A 301 -17.90 -3.82 -23.62
C VAL A 301 -16.89 -3.10 -24.50
N LYS A 302 -15.82 -3.77 -24.92
CA LYS A 302 -14.82 -3.20 -25.84
C LYS A 302 -15.43 -2.72 -27.15
N SER A 303 -16.33 -3.51 -27.74
CA SER A 303 -17.01 -3.15 -28.98
C SER A 303 -17.90 -1.91 -28.79
N TYR A 304 -18.47 -1.72 -27.60
CA TYR A 304 -19.16 -0.49 -27.23
C TYR A 304 -18.20 0.70 -27.15
N LEU A 305 -17.13 0.58 -26.36
CA LEU A 305 -16.17 1.66 -26.13
C LEU A 305 -15.43 2.09 -27.41
N SER A 306 -15.13 1.16 -28.31
CA SER A 306 -14.48 1.47 -29.61
C SER A 306 -15.30 2.38 -30.53
N ARG A 307 -16.59 2.58 -30.25
CA ARG A 307 -17.47 3.51 -30.98
C ARG A 307 -17.57 4.88 -30.30
N LYS A 308 -17.09 4.99 -29.06
CA LYS A 308 -17.05 6.22 -28.26
C LYS A 308 -15.70 6.92 -28.39
N PHE A 309 -14.61 6.16 -28.47
CA PHE A 309 -13.22 6.63 -28.63
C PHE A 309 -12.64 6.24 -29.99
#